data_AF-A0A529LS64-F1
#
_entry.id   AF-A0A529LS64-F1
#
_cell.length_a   1.000
_cell.length_b   1.000
_cell.length_c   1.000
_cell.angle_alpha   90.00
_cell.angle_beta   90.00
_cell.angle_gamma   90.00
#
_symmetry.space_group_name_H-M   'P 1'
#
loop_
_entity.id
_entity.type
_entity.pdbx_description
1 polymer ?
#
loop_
_entity_poly.entity_id
_entity_poly.type
_entity_poly.pdbx_seq_one_letter_code
_entity_poly.pdbx_strand_id
1 'polypeptide(L)'
;VRPWVIRHSDGHLATFMPKARLVLGHGEPMLDAALAGCGIAFLPTWLAADSLKSGDLEMVLSDCLVENIVVHAVWPVTRALTPKVRVVVDALVEHFSAPPWDAA
;
A
#
# COMPACT_ATOMS: atom_id res chain seq x y z
N VAL A 1 4.84 13.26 9.24
CA VAL A 1 3.87 12.14 9.29
C VAL A 1 2.76 12.47 8.32
N ARG A 2 2.46 11.57 7.37
CA ARG A 2 1.35 11.80 6.42
C ARG A 2 0.02 11.50 7.12
N PRO A 3 -1.05 12.26 6.85
CA PRO A 3 -2.38 11.90 7.33
C PRO A 3 -2.83 10.55 6.75
N TRP A 4 -3.71 9.87 7.48
CA TRP A 4 -4.44 8.70 7.00
C TRP A 4 -5.85 9.13 6.61
N VAL A 5 -6.31 8.71 5.43
CA VAL A 5 -7.72 8.89 5.03
C VAL A 5 -8.52 7.70 5.53
N ILE A 6 -9.42 7.96 6.47
CA ILE A 6 -10.29 6.95 7.07
C ILE A 6 -11.76 7.27 6.79
N ARG A 7 -12.59 6.23 6.69
CA ARG A 7 -14.04 6.27 6.63
C ARG A 7 -14.59 6.02 8.01
N HIS A 8 -15.43 6.94 8.45
CA HIS A 8 -16.19 6.79 9.67
C HIS A 8 -17.40 5.87 9.46
N SER A 9 -17.99 5.41 10.56
CA SER A 9 -19.17 4.55 10.57
C SER A 9 -20.40 5.16 9.88
N ASP A 10 -20.44 6.48 9.74
CA ASP A 10 -21.48 7.24 9.04
C ASP A 10 -21.22 7.38 7.53
N GLY A 11 -20.11 6.82 7.03
CA GLY A 11 -19.71 6.85 5.63
C GLY A 11 -18.88 8.06 5.23
N HIS A 12 -18.66 9.05 6.10
CA HIS A 12 -17.85 10.22 5.77
C HIS A 12 -16.36 9.89 5.79
N LEU A 13 -15.61 10.46 4.85
CA LEU A 13 -14.17 10.42 4.84
C LEU A 13 -13.61 11.53 5.75
N ALA A 14 -12.65 11.18 6.59
CA ALA A 14 -11.93 12.11 7.43
C ALA A 14 -10.42 11.85 7.36
N THR A 15 -9.69 12.93 7.61
CA THR A 15 -8.23 12.92 7.69
C THR A 15 -7.82 12.71 9.14
N PHE A 16 -7.24 11.56 9.45
CA PHE A 16 -6.68 11.26 10.77
C PHE A 16 -5.17 11.55 10.77
N MET A 17 -4.70 12.28 11.79
CA MET A 17 -3.27 12.54 11.99
C MET A 17 -2.76 11.69 13.16
N PRO A 18 -2.04 10.59 12.91
CA PRO A 18 -1.50 9.76 13.97
C PRO A 18 -0.50 10.54 14.81
N LYS A 19 -0.59 10.41 16.13
CA LYS A 19 0.45 10.87 17.05
C LYS A 19 1.64 9.90 17.01
N ALA A 20 2.47 10.03 15.98
CA ALA A 20 3.58 9.12 15.76
C ALA A 20 4.63 9.20 16.87
N ARG A 21 5.02 8.04 17.40
CA ARG A 21 6.16 7.88 18.33
C ARG A 21 7.47 7.59 17.61
N LEU A 22 7.38 6.99 16.43
CA LEU A 22 8.49 6.64 15.56
C LEU A 22 8.16 7.11 14.15
N VAL A 23 9.13 7.73 13.47
CA VAL A 23 8.98 8.21 12.09
C VAL A 23 10.13 7.65 11.27
N LEU A 24 9.79 6.83 10.28
CA LEU A 24 10.74 6.16 9.41
C LEU A 24 10.44 6.54 7.96
N GLY A 25 11.49 6.62 7.14
CA GLY A 25 11.39 7.10 5.75
C GLY A 25 11.04 6.03 4.72
N HIS A 26 11.08 4.76 5.11
CA HIS A 26 10.94 3.60 4.22
C HIS A 26 10.00 2.56 4.81
N GLY A 27 9.38 1.75 3.95
CA GLY A 27 8.38 0.75 4.36
C GLY A 27 9.01 -0.41 5.13
N GLU A 28 10.18 -0.88 4.73
CA GLU A 28 10.83 -2.06 5.31
C GLU A 28 11.18 -1.83 6.80
N PRO A 29 11.82 -0.70 7.20
CA PRO A 29 12.00 -0.39 8.61
C PRO A 29 10.68 -0.19 9.38
N MET A 30 9.62 0.27 8.70
CA MET A 30 8.30 0.39 9.33
C MET A 30 7.68 -0.98 9.60
N LEU A 31 7.86 -1.94 8.69
CA LEU A 31 7.48 -3.34 8.88
C LEU A 31 8.25 -3.95 10.06
N ASP A 32 9.57 -3.80 10.08
CA ASP A 32 10.41 -4.30 11.19
C ASP A 32 9.96 -3.71 12.54
N ALA A 33 9.64 -2.42 12.58
CA ALA A 33 9.15 -1.77 13.79
C ALA A 33 7.77 -2.30 14.23
N ALA A 34 6.87 -2.57 13.28
CA ALA A 34 5.56 -3.16 13.57
C ALA A 34 5.71 -4.59 14.13
N LEU A 35 6.54 -5.42 13.50
CA LEU A 35 6.88 -6.77 13.96
C LEU A 35 7.55 -6.76 15.35
N ALA A 36 8.35 -5.74 15.65
CA ALA A 36 8.96 -5.55 16.96
C ALA A 36 7.98 -4.99 18.03
N GLY A 37 6.70 -4.83 17.71
CA GLY A 37 5.69 -4.35 18.66
C GLY A 37 5.75 -2.85 18.95
N CYS A 38 6.36 -2.05 18.06
CA CYS A 38 6.47 -0.60 18.25
C CYS A 38 5.16 0.17 17.97
N GLY A 39 4.10 -0.50 17.53
CA GLY A 39 2.76 0.05 17.34
C GLY A 39 2.15 -0.30 15.98
N ILE A 40 1.21 0.53 15.53
CA ILE A 40 0.51 0.37 14.24
C ILE A 40 1.30 1.10 13.13
N ALA A 41 1.50 0.42 12.01
CA ALA A 41 2.11 0.99 10.80
C ALA A 41 1.12 0.95 9.63
N PHE A 42 1.13 2.00 8.81
CA PHE A 42 0.41 2.00 7.54
C PHE A 42 1.36 1.54 6.43
N LEU A 43 1.16 0.32 5.94
CA LEU A 43 2.04 -0.38 5.02
C LEU A 43 1.26 -0.83 3.78
N PRO A 44 1.89 -0.87 2.61
CA PRO A 44 1.28 -1.49 1.45
C PRO A 44 1.20 -3.01 1.64
N THR A 45 0.15 -3.64 1.12
CA THR A 45 -0.13 -5.06 1.37
C THR A 45 0.94 -5.99 0.81
N TRP A 46 1.55 -5.67 -0.34
CA TRP A 46 2.66 -6.46 -0.91
C TRP A 46 3.86 -6.60 0.03
N LEU A 47 4.13 -5.58 0.85
CA LEU A 47 5.24 -5.59 1.79
C LEU A 47 4.89 -6.38 3.06
N ALA A 48 3.64 -6.28 3.53
CA ALA A 48 3.18 -6.93 4.75
C ALA A 48 2.65 -8.35 4.53
N ALA A 49 2.48 -8.79 3.29
CA ALA A 49 1.74 -10.01 2.93
C ALA A 49 2.23 -11.26 3.66
N ASP A 50 3.53 -11.50 3.71
CA ASP A 50 4.08 -12.71 4.33
C ASP A 50 3.90 -12.70 5.86
N SER A 51 4.07 -11.53 6.49
CA SER A 51 3.81 -11.33 7.92
C SER A 51 2.33 -11.44 8.28
N LEU A 52 1.43 -10.99 7.39
CA LEU A 52 -0.02 -11.16 7.57
C LEU A 52 -0.41 -12.65 7.44
N LYS A 53 0.14 -13.36 6.46
CA LYS A 53 -0.15 -14.80 6.23
C LYS A 53 0.36 -15.69 7.36
N SER A 54 1.51 -15.35 7.94
CA SER A 54 2.10 -16.07 9.08
C SER A 54 1.41 -15.76 10.41
N GLY A 55 0.64 -14.67 10.49
CA GLY A 55 0.00 -14.19 11.72
C GLY A 55 0.92 -13.36 12.63
N ASP A 56 2.14 -13.04 12.17
CA ASP A 56 3.06 -12.14 12.87
C ASP A 56 2.56 -10.68 12.83
N LEU A 57 1.72 -10.35 11.86
CA LEU A 57 0.96 -9.10 11.79
C LEU A 57 -0.53 -9.37 11.67
N GLU A 58 -1.33 -8.43 12.19
CA GLU A 58 -2.78 -8.40 12.04
C GLU A 58 -3.20 -7.09 11.36
N MET A 59 -4.11 -7.18 10.39
CA MET A 59 -4.71 -6.00 9.77
C MET A 59 -5.74 -5.38 10.71
N VAL A 60 -5.55 -4.11 11.05
CA VAL A 60 -6.49 -3.34 11.88
C VAL A 60 -7.12 -2.23 11.05
N LEU A 61 -8.30 -1.77 11.47
CA LEU A 61 -9.03 -0.67 10.81
C LEU A 61 -9.39 -0.96 9.34
N SER A 62 -9.48 -2.23 8.94
CA SER A 62 -9.80 -2.65 7.56
C SER A 62 -11.12 -2.06 7.06
N ASP A 63 -12.11 -1.89 7.95
CA ASP A 63 -13.43 -1.34 7.60
C ASP A 63 -13.40 0.19 7.44
N CYS A 64 -12.38 0.84 7.98
CA CYS A 64 -12.22 2.28 7.96
C CYS A 64 -11.29 2.73 6.83
N LEU A 65 -10.32 1.92 6.42
CA LEU A 65 -9.28 2.41 5.52
C LEU A 65 -9.79 2.45 4.06
N VAL A 66 -9.75 3.63 3.45
CA VAL A 66 -10.26 3.85 2.07
C VAL A 66 -9.15 4.10 1.06
N GLU A 67 -7.94 4.36 1.54
CA GLU A 67 -6.85 4.80 0.68
C GLU A 67 -6.15 3.62 0.01
N ASN A 68 -6.51 3.38 -1.25
CA ASN A 68 -5.70 2.57 -2.15
C ASN A 68 -4.60 3.44 -2.75
N ILE A 69 -3.35 3.03 -2.55
CA ILE A 69 -2.21 3.68 -3.20
C ILE A 69 -2.23 3.27 -4.68
N VAL A 70 -2.42 4.25 -5.56
CA VAL A 70 -2.39 4.02 -7.00
C VAL A 70 -0.94 3.86 -7.45
N VAL A 71 -0.64 2.73 -8.12
CA VAL A 71 0.65 2.48 -8.75
C VAL A 71 0.57 2.85 -10.23
N HIS A 72 1.53 3.65 -10.71
CA HIS A 72 1.58 4.10 -12.09
C HIS A 72 2.80 3.52 -12.81
N ALA A 73 2.60 3.00 -14.01
CA ALA A 73 3.69 2.80 -14.97
C ALA A 73 3.97 4.12 -15.69
N VAL A 74 5.21 4.60 -15.61
CA VAL A 74 5.62 5.88 -16.22
C VAL A 74 6.74 5.66 -17.24
N TRP A 75 6.70 6.42 -18.34
CA TRP A 75 7.74 6.41 -19.37
C TRP A 75 7.92 7.81 -19.95
N PRO A 76 9.08 8.12 -20.56
CA PRO A 76 9.31 9.42 -21.18
C PRO A 76 8.28 9.72 -22.28
N VAL A 77 7.83 10.97 -22.35
CA VAL A 77 6.94 11.41 -23.43
C VAL A 77 7.71 11.35 -24.76
N THR A 78 7.23 10.53 -25.68
CA THR A 78 7.78 10.39 -27.04
C THR A 78 6.70 10.70 -28.08
N ARG A 79 7.11 11.06 -29.31
CA ARG A 79 6.17 11.38 -30.41
C ARG A 79 5.27 10.20 -30.78
N ALA A 80 5.74 8.98 -30.59
CA ALA A 80 4.97 7.75 -30.72
C ALA A 80 5.40 6.76 -29.63
N LEU A 81 4.42 6.03 -29.08
CA LEU A 81 4.68 4.94 -28.13
C LEU A 81 5.34 3.78 -28.87
N THR A 82 6.50 3.32 -28.39
CA THR A 82 7.17 2.18 -29.02
C THR A 82 6.40 0.88 -28.72
N PRO A 83 6.28 -0.05 -29.69
CA PRO A 83 5.59 -1.32 -29.47
C PRO A 83 6.14 -2.11 -28.27
N LYS A 84 7.46 -2.07 -28.04
CA LYS A 84 8.10 -2.73 -26.90
C LYS A 84 7.60 -2.19 -25.56
N VAL A 85 7.48 -0.87 -25.41
CA VAL A 85 6.94 -0.26 -24.18
C VAL A 85 5.48 -0.65 -24.00
N ARG A 86 4.68 -0.61 -25.08
CA ARG A 86 3.27 -0.99 -25.02
C ARG A 86 3.08 -2.42 -24.53
N VAL A 87 3.80 -3.39 -25.11
CA VAL A 87 3.74 -4.80 -24.70
C VAL A 87 4.10 -5.00 -23.23
N VAL A 88 5.14 -4.32 -22.74
CA VAL A 88 5.55 -4.42 -21.33
C VAL A 88 4.50 -3.81 -20.40
N VAL A 89 3.97 -2.62 -20.73
CA VAL A 89 2.93 -1.97 -19.92
C VAL A 89 1.66 -2.80 -19.87
N ASP A 90 1.21 -3.34 -21.00
CA ASP A 90 0.03 -4.19 -21.07
C ASP A 90 0.22 -5.45 -20.18
N ALA A 91 1.39 -6.10 -20.24
CA ALA A 91 1.70 -7.26 -19.40
C ALA A 91 1.74 -6.92 -17.90
N LEU A 92 2.28 -5.76 -17.52
CA LEU A 92 2.29 -5.31 -16.12
C LEU A 92 0.87 -5.03 -15.62
N VAL A 93 0.04 -4.34 -16.42
CA VAL A 93 -1.35 -4.06 -16.06
C VAL A 93 -2.15 -5.35 -15.89
N GLU A 94 -1.98 -6.30 -16.81
CA GLU A 94 -2.63 -7.62 -16.70
C GLU A 94 -2.22 -8.33 -15.41
N HIS A 95 -0.91 -8.42 -15.15
CA HIS A 95 -0.37 -9.13 -13.98
C HIS A 95 -0.79 -8.51 -12.63
N PHE A 96 -0.88 -7.18 -12.54
CA PHE A 96 -1.21 -6.48 -11.30
C PHE A 96 -2.69 -6.08 -11.17
N SER A 97 -3.55 -6.48 -12.12
CA SER A 97 -4.99 -6.25 -12.05
C SER A 97 -5.68 -6.98 -10.89
N ALA A 98 -5.11 -8.12 -10.50
CA ALA A 98 -5.46 -8.88 -9.30
C ALA A 98 -4.15 -9.16 -8.53
N PRO A 99 -3.81 -8.33 -7.53
CA PRO A 99 -2.53 -8.45 -6.86
C PRO A 99 -2.34 -9.83 -6.22
N PRO A 100 -1.28 -10.58 -6.59
CA PRO A 100 -1.14 -11.98 -6.17
C PRO A 100 -0.91 -12.15 -4.67
N TRP A 101 -0.50 -11.08 -3.98
CA TRP A 101 -0.27 -11.07 -2.54
C TRP A 101 -1.55 -10.87 -1.72
N ASP A 102 -2.62 -10.30 -2.30
CA ASP A 102 -3.92 -10.07 -1.65
C ASP A 102 -4.87 -11.28 -1.79
N ALA A 103 -4.48 -12.30 -2.57
CA ALA A 103 -5.32 -13.46 -2.92
C ALA A 103 -5.31 -14.60 -1.88
N ALA A 104 -4.89 -14.34 -0.63
CA ALA A 104 -4.76 -15.33 0.44
C ALA A 104 -5.71 -15.05 1.61
#